data_AF-A0A386ZDF6-F1
#
_entry.id   AF-A0A386ZDF6-F1
#
_cell.length_a   1.000
_cell.length_b   1.000
_cell.length_c   1.000
_cell.angle_alpha   90.00
_cell.angle_beta   90.00
_cell.angle_gamma   90.00
#
_symmetry.space_group_name_H-M   'P 1'
#
loop_
_entity.id
_entity.type
_entity.pdbx_description
1 polymer ?
#
loop_
_entity_poly.entity_id
_entity_poly.type
_entity_poly.pdbx_seq_one_letter_code
_entity_poly.pdbx_strand_id
1 'polypeptide(L)'
;MPRWMRHLIRPAFDPAETAVRQIERLGFTREDVRHIIVTHLDMDHIGGIADFPHAKIHTTAAEMLAAVVNPGRRERARYRRVQWAHGAQFVEHGPGGESWRGFPAAQELTAIAPGLVLIPTPGHTRGHACVAVDSGLRWLLHCGDAFYHWGAIDGRAAIPWSVKAMEALATYDREKLLENRQRIAELHRGDDHGLRIVSAHDPADLAACVTPT
;
A
#
# COMPACT_ATOMS: atom_id res chain seq x y z
N MET A 1 3.60 -14.21 12.97
CA MET A 1 4.54 -13.23 13.53
C MET A 1 5.25 -13.84 14.74
N PRO A 2 6.59 -13.91 14.75
CA PRO A 2 7.37 -14.34 15.91
C PRO A 2 7.06 -13.49 17.16
N ARG A 3 7.16 -14.08 18.36
CA ARG A 3 6.82 -13.39 19.62
C ARG A 3 7.64 -12.11 19.85
N TRP A 4 8.95 -12.14 19.54
CA TRP A 4 9.83 -10.97 19.71
C TRP A 4 9.37 -9.75 18.90
N MET A 5 8.89 -9.96 17.67
CA MET A 5 8.42 -8.90 16.79
C MET A 5 7.17 -8.21 17.34
N ARG A 6 6.26 -8.97 17.99
CA ARG A 6 5.05 -8.42 18.64
C ARG A 6 5.39 -7.40 19.72
N HIS A 7 6.45 -7.63 20.48
CA HIS A 7 6.87 -6.71 21.54
C HIS A 7 7.56 -5.45 21.02
N LEU A 8 8.15 -5.53 19.81
CA LEU A 8 8.82 -4.41 19.14
C LEU A 8 7.81 -3.47 18.49
N ILE A 9 6.87 -4.00 17.69
CA ILE A 9 5.92 -3.17 16.93
C ILE A 9 4.57 -2.94 17.64
N ARG A 10 4.27 -3.71 18.69
CA ARG A 10 3.08 -3.55 19.56
C ARG A 10 1.77 -3.24 18.83
N PRO A 11 1.34 -4.05 17.85
CA PRO A 11 0.08 -3.81 17.16
C PRO A 11 -1.09 -3.90 18.16
N ALA A 12 -2.05 -2.99 18.03
CA ALA A 12 -3.34 -3.12 18.69
C ALA A 12 -4.06 -4.31 18.04
N PHE A 13 -4.18 -5.43 18.74
CA PHE A 13 -4.97 -6.58 18.29
C PHE A 13 -6.45 -6.34 18.57
N ASP A 14 -6.99 -5.19 18.18
CA ASP A 14 -8.38 -4.84 18.36
C ASP A 14 -9.21 -5.32 17.15
N PRO A 15 -10.12 -6.29 17.32
CA PRO A 15 -11.00 -6.72 16.24
C PRO A 15 -11.84 -5.57 15.66
N ALA A 16 -12.17 -4.54 16.45
CA ALA A 16 -12.93 -3.40 15.98
C ALA A 16 -12.20 -2.57 14.93
N GLU A 17 -10.86 -2.61 14.90
CA GLU A 17 -10.03 -1.89 13.93
C GLU A 17 -9.91 -2.63 12.58
N THR A 18 -10.27 -3.91 12.51
CA THR A 18 -10.15 -4.72 11.28
C THR A 18 -10.96 -4.14 10.12
N ALA A 19 -10.44 -4.29 8.89
CA ALA A 19 -11.05 -3.75 7.68
C ALA A 19 -12.53 -4.18 7.52
N VAL A 20 -12.85 -5.45 7.80
CA VAL A 20 -14.23 -5.95 7.74
C VAL A 20 -15.16 -5.20 8.70
N ARG A 21 -14.70 -4.89 9.93
CA ARG A 21 -15.50 -4.12 10.90
C ARG A 21 -15.63 -2.66 10.51
N GLN A 22 -14.60 -2.06 9.89
CA GLN A 22 -14.70 -0.70 9.33
C GLN A 22 -15.76 -0.64 8.22
N ILE A 23 -15.77 -1.61 7.31
CA ILE A 23 -16.72 -1.71 6.19
C ILE A 23 -18.15 -1.94 6.70
N GLU A 24 -18.33 -2.83 7.68
CA GLU A 24 -19.63 -3.05 8.34
C GLU A 24 -20.18 -1.79 8.99
N ARG A 25 -19.33 -0.96 9.60
CA ARG A 25 -19.75 0.34 10.17
C ARG A 25 -20.18 1.36 9.13
N LEU A 26 -19.71 1.23 7.89
CA LEU A 26 -20.16 2.05 6.76
C LEU A 26 -21.50 1.56 6.18
N GLY A 27 -22.08 0.49 6.74
CA GLY A 27 -23.36 -0.07 6.30
C GLY A 27 -23.25 -1.10 5.17
N PHE A 28 -22.04 -1.54 4.85
CA PHE A 28 -21.78 -2.59 3.85
C PHE A 28 -21.52 -3.94 4.49
N THR A 29 -21.69 -5.01 3.74
CA THR A 29 -21.33 -6.37 4.12
C THR A 29 -19.96 -6.74 3.55
N ARG A 30 -19.35 -7.82 4.06
CA ARG A 30 -18.09 -8.33 3.49
C ARG A 30 -18.27 -8.80 2.04
N GLU A 31 -19.47 -9.25 1.67
CA GLU A 31 -19.84 -9.68 0.33
C GLU A 31 -19.92 -8.52 -0.67
N ASP A 32 -20.15 -7.28 -0.20
CA ASP A 32 -20.16 -6.09 -1.05
C ASP A 32 -18.75 -5.73 -1.57
N VAL A 33 -17.69 -6.20 -0.90
CA VAL A 33 -16.30 -6.01 -1.34
C VAL A 33 -15.96 -7.02 -2.43
N ARG A 34 -16.04 -6.56 -3.69
CA ARG A 34 -15.74 -7.38 -4.88
C ARG A 34 -14.29 -7.30 -5.34
N HIS A 35 -13.61 -6.20 -5.01
CA HIS A 35 -12.24 -5.92 -5.46
C HIS A 35 -11.43 -5.30 -4.33
N ILE A 36 -10.20 -5.77 -4.15
CA ILE A 36 -9.22 -5.22 -3.21
C ILE A 36 -7.95 -4.93 -3.99
N ILE A 37 -7.52 -3.67 -4.03
CA ILE A 37 -6.27 -3.27 -4.67
C ILE A 37 -5.21 -3.13 -3.58
N VAL A 38 -4.13 -3.90 -3.68
CA VAL A 38 -3.07 -3.90 -2.67
C VAL A 38 -1.83 -3.18 -3.19
N THR A 39 -1.18 -2.43 -2.31
CA THR A 39 0.10 -1.76 -2.60
C THR A 39 1.22 -2.78 -2.76
N HIS A 40 1.23 -3.82 -1.91
CA HIS A 40 2.16 -4.94 -1.92
C HIS A 40 1.64 -6.08 -1.01
N LEU A 41 2.36 -7.20 -0.91
CA LEU A 41 1.88 -8.42 -0.24
C LEU A 41 2.44 -8.64 1.18
N ASP A 42 2.92 -7.59 1.85
CA ASP A 42 3.38 -7.71 3.23
C ASP A 42 2.24 -8.04 4.18
N MET A 43 2.60 -8.71 5.28
CA MET A 43 1.62 -9.34 6.16
C MET A 43 0.66 -8.38 6.84
N ASP A 44 1.06 -7.13 7.04
CA ASP A 44 0.28 -6.02 7.57
C ASP A 44 -0.60 -5.34 6.52
N HIS A 45 -0.29 -5.50 5.23
CA HIS A 45 -1.08 -4.95 4.11
C HIS A 45 -2.15 -5.91 3.61
N ILE A 46 -1.88 -7.22 3.67
CA ILE A 46 -2.84 -8.25 3.24
C ILE A 46 -3.42 -9.09 4.39
N GLY A 47 -3.17 -8.70 5.65
CA GLY A 47 -3.58 -9.48 6.81
C GLY A 47 -5.09 -9.74 6.92
N GLY A 48 -5.92 -8.86 6.33
CA GLY A 48 -7.37 -8.95 6.36
C GLY A 48 -8.03 -9.54 5.11
N ILE A 49 -7.28 -9.93 4.06
CA ILE A 49 -7.92 -10.37 2.79
C ILE A 49 -8.77 -11.65 2.96
N ALA A 50 -8.46 -12.47 3.97
CA ALA A 50 -9.22 -13.68 4.27
C ALA A 50 -10.66 -13.39 4.76
N ASP A 51 -10.94 -12.16 5.22
CA ASP A 51 -12.28 -11.74 5.63
C ASP A 51 -13.20 -11.48 4.41
N PHE A 52 -12.63 -11.42 3.20
CA PHE A 52 -13.33 -11.13 1.94
C PHE A 52 -13.15 -12.25 0.90
N PRO A 53 -13.71 -13.44 1.14
CA PRO A 53 -13.41 -14.65 0.36
C PRO A 53 -13.86 -14.59 -1.11
N HIS A 54 -14.73 -13.65 -1.48
CA HIS A 54 -15.22 -13.44 -2.84
C HIS A 54 -14.53 -12.30 -3.60
N ALA A 55 -13.66 -11.55 -2.92
CA ALA A 55 -12.98 -10.41 -3.52
C ALA A 55 -11.85 -10.87 -4.46
N LYS A 56 -11.71 -10.18 -5.60
CA LYS A 56 -10.51 -10.26 -6.43
C LYS A 56 -9.43 -9.35 -5.87
N ILE A 57 -8.23 -9.88 -5.69
CA ILE A 57 -7.08 -9.16 -5.14
C ILE A 57 -6.19 -8.69 -6.29
N HIS A 58 -6.18 -7.39 -6.53
CA HIS A 58 -5.43 -6.74 -7.60
C HIS A 58 -4.03 -6.34 -7.10
N THR A 59 -3.00 -6.81 -7.79
CA THR A 59 -1.60 -6.50 -7.46
C THR A 59 -0.74 -6.44 -8.73
N THR A 60 0.48 -5.94 -8.62
CA THR A 60 1.39 -5.95 -9.78
C THR A 60 1.88 -7.37 -10.04
N ALA A 61 2.09 -7.71 -11.32
CA ALA A 61 2.70 -8.97 -11.72
C ALA A 61 4.10 -9.14 -11.12
N ALA A 62 4.83 -8.04 -10.92
CA ALA A 62 6.14 -8.06 -10.26
C ALA A 62 6.06 -8.49 -8.79
N GLU A 63 4.99 -8.09 -8.08
CA GLU A 63 4.76 -8.46 -6.69
C GLU A 63 4.35 -9.93 -6.59
N MET A 64 3.46 -10.39 -7.46
CA MET A 64 3.08 -11.80 -7.52
C MET A 64 4.26 -12.71 -7.89
N LEU A 65 5.10 -12.26 -8.83
CA LEU A 65 6.34 -12.94 -9.17
C LEU A 65 7.26 -13.07 -7.96
N ALA A 66 7.42 -12.01 -7.17
CA ALA A 66 8.27 -11.99 -5.98
C ALA A 66 7.70 -12.80 -4.81
N ALA A 67 6.37 -12.82 -4.64
CA ALA A 67 5.74 -13.46 -3.50
C ALA A 67 5.48 -14.96 -3.70
N VAL A 68 5.14 -15.37 -4.93
CA VAL A 68 4.60 -16.71 -5.21
C VAL A 68 5.41 -17.45 -6.26
N VAL A 69 5.66 -16.84 -7.43
CA VAL A 69 6.18 -17.57 -8.60
C VAL A 69 7.68 -17.83 -8.50
N ASN A 70 8.47 -16.81 -8.17
CA ASN A 70 9.93 -16.89 -8.08
C ASN A 70 10.47 -16.05 -6.90
N PRO A 71 10.20 -16.49 -5.66
CA PRO A 71 10.64 -15.79 -4.46
C PRO A 71 12.12 -16.06 -4.14
N GLY A 72 12.89 -14.98 -4.03
CA GLY A 72 14.23 -14.97 -3.47
C GLY A 72 14.26 -15.22 -1.96
N ARG A 73 15.45 -15.33 -1.37
CA ARG A 73 15.60 -15.68 0.06
C ARG A 73 14.91 -14.68 1.00
N ARG A 74 15.06 -13.37 0.75
CA ARG A 74 14.43 -12.31 1.57
C ARG A 74 12.90 -12.38 1.47
N GLU A 75 12.38 -12.57 0.26
CA GLU A 75 10.94 -12.64 -0.03
C GLU A 75 10.27 -13.84 0.65
N ARG A 76 10.94 -15.00 0.67
CA ARG A 76 10.46 -16.19 1.40
C ARG A 76 10.33 -15.97 2.91
N ALA A 77 11.15 -15.10 3.49
CA ALA A 77 11.08 -14.74 4.91
C ALA A 77 10.02 -13.63 5.16
N ARG A 78 9.85 -12.74 4.18
CA ARG A 78 8.94 -11.59 4.22
C ARG A 78 7.48 -12.02 4.07
N TYR A 79 7.16 -12.69 2.97
CA TYR A 79 5.79 -13.05 2.63
C TYR A 79 5.37 -14.36 3.29
N ARG A 80 4.11 -14.41 3.74
CA ARG A 80 3.59 -15.55 4.48
C ARG A 80 2.46 -16.20 3.71
N ARG A 81 2.73 -17.37 3.11
CA ARG A 81 1.74 -18.14 2.32
C ARG A 81 0.40 -18.32 3.01
N VAL A 82 0.37 -18.42 4.34
CA VAL A 82 -0.87 -18.52 5.13
C VAL A 82 -1.84 -17.35 4.89
N GLN A 83 -1.33 -16.15 4.53
CA GLN A 83 -2.17 -14.97 4.27
C GLN A 83 -3.10 -15.16 3.08
N TRP A 84 -2.74 -15.99 2.09
CA TRP A 84 -3.55 -16.23 0.89
C TRP A 84 -3.87 -17.71 0.65
N ALA A 85 -3.56 -18.60 1.61
CA ALA A 85 -3.78 -20.04 1.49
C ALA A 85 -5.26 -20.45 1.47
N HIS A 86 -6.19 -19.53 1.76
CA HIS A 86 -7.64 -19.74 1.74
C HIS A 86 -8.24 -19.69 0.30
N GLY A 87 -7.41 -19.72 -0.73
CA GLY A 87 -7.85 -19.67 -2.13
C GLY A 87 -8.10 -18.25 -2.65
N ALA A 88 -7.32 -17.27 -2.17
CA ALA A 88 -7.41 -15.89 -2.64
C ALA A 88 -7.26 -15.79 -4.17
N GLN A 89 -8.13 -15.01 -4.81
CA GLN A 89 -8.17 -14.85 -6.26
C GLN A 89 -7.35 -13.63 -6.68
N PHE A 90 -6.13 -13.84 -7.15
CA PHE A 90 -5.28 -12.74 -7.60
C PHE A 90 -5.54 -12.35 -9.05
N VAL A 91 -5.51 -11.04 -9.29
CA VAL A 91 -5.49 -10.42 -10.62
C VAL A 91 -4.19 -9.64 -10.73
N GLU A 92 -3.35 -10.06 -11.67
CA GLU A 92 -2.02 -9.50 -11.87
C GLU A 92 -2.02 -8.40 -12.94
N HIS A 93 -1.35 -7.30 -12.62
CA HIS A 93 -1.20 -6.15 -13.51
C HIS A 93 0.25 -6.04 -13.98
N GLY A 94 0.47 -6.26 -15.27
CA GLY A 94 1.80 -6.24 -15.89
C GLY A 94 2.41 -4.84 -15.97
N PRO A 95 3.72 -4.74 -16.27
CA PRO A 95 4.34 -3.45 -16.54
C PRO A 95 3.72 -2.83 -17.80
N GLY A 96 3.25 -1.59 -17.69
CA GLY A 96 2.60 -0.87 -18.79
C GLY A 96 1.72 0.27 -18.29
N GLY A 97 0.87 0.79 -19.17
CA GLY A 97 0.00 1.91 -18.88
C GLY A 97 0.56 3.24 -19.34
N GLU A 98 -0.13 4.32 -18.96
CA GLU A 98 0.18 5.68 -19.38
C GLU A 98 0.91 6.42 -18.27
N SER A 99 1.44 7.61 -18.58
CA SER A 99 1.99 8.45 -17.53
C SER A 99 0.88 8.99 -16.64
N TRP A 100 0.99 8.83 -15.33
CA TRP A 100 0.09 9.48 -14.37
C TRP A 100 0.89 10.43 -13.50
N ARG A 101 0.67 11.74 -13.69
CA ARG A 101 1.33 12.81 -12.91
C ARG A 101 2.85 12.57 -12.79
N GLY A 102 3.49 12.23 -13.91
CA GLY A 102 4.93 11.99 -14.02
C GLY A 102 5.44 10.63 -13.50
N PHE A 103 4.58 9.75 -13.00
CA PHE A 103 4.91 8.32 -12.93
C PHE A 103 4.76 7.70 -14.32
N PRO A 104 5.73 6.90 -14.80
CA PRO A 104 5.82 6.55 -16.22
C PRO A 104 4.90 5.41 -16.67
N ALA A 105 4.41 4.57 -15.75
CA ALA A 105 3.76 3.31 -16.10
C ALA A 105 2.56 3.03 -15.20
N ALA A 106 1.57 3.93 -15.21
CA ALA A 106 0.37 3.82 -14.40
C ALA A 106 -0.77 3.16 -15.18
N GLN A 107 -1.38 2.14 -14.59
CA GLN A 107 -2.50 1.43 -15.20
C GLN A 107 -3.80 1.85 -14.53
N GLU A 108 -4.70 2.49 -15.28
CA GLU A 108 -6.08 2.65 -14.84
C GLU A 108 -6.82 1.30 -14.89
N LEU A 109 -7.50 0.96 -13.80
CA LEU A 109 -8.21 -0.28 -13.59
C LEU A 109 -9.67 -0.15 -14.06
N THR A 110 -9.87 0.30 -15.29
CA THR A 110 -11.20 0.58 -15.88
C THR A 110 -12.14 -0.63 -15.89
N ALA A 111 -11.59 -1.84 -15.88
CA ALA A 111 -12.37 -3.08 -15.73
C ALA A 111 -13.02 -3.25 -14.33
N ILE A 112 -12.57 -2.48 -13.33
CA ILE A 112 -13.17 -2.39 -11.99
C ILE A 112 -14.11 -1.18 -11.96
N ALA A 113 -13.54 0.02 -12.15
CA ALA A 113 -14.22 1.30 -12.20
C ALA A 113 -13.26 2.37 -12.74
N PRO A 114 -13.76 3.44 -13.39
CA PRO A 114 -12.94 4.60 -13.72
C PRO A 114 -12.42 5.29 -12.45
N GLY A 115 -11.29 5.98 -12.55
CA GLY A 115 -10.69 6.71 -11.43
C GLY A 115 -9.88 5.87 -10.46
N LEU A 116 -9.66 4.58 -10.73
CA LEU A 116 -8.78 3.71 -9.95
C LEU A 116 -7.50 3.46 -10.73
N VAL A 117 -6.34 3.89 -10.22
CA VAL A 117 -5.06 3.79 -10.94
C VAL A 117 -4.03 3.06 -10.08
N LEU A 118 -3.46 1.99 -10.61
CA LEU A 118 -2.35 1.27 -10.01
C LEU A 118 -1.03 1.80 -10.58
N ILE A 119 -0.16 2.28 -9.71
CA ILE A 119 1.07 2.99 -10.10
C ILE A 119 2.28 2.24 -9.52
N PRO A 120 3.02 1.47 -10.33
CA PRO A 120 4.23 0.79 -9.90
C PRO A 120 5.25 1.77 -9.32
N THR A 121 5.64 1.53 -8.07
CA THR A 121 6.64 2.28 -7.32
C THR A 121 7.56 1.30 -6.59
N PRO A 122 8.32 0.47 -7.35
CA PRO A 122 9.20 -0.55 -6.76
C PRO A 122 10.24 0.09 -5.84
N GLY A 123 10.62 -0.62 -4.78
CA GLY A 123 11.60 -0.12 -3.82
C GLY A 123 11.43 -0.80 -2.48
N HIS A 124 10.27 -0.57 -1.84
CA HIS A 124 9.92 -1.29 -0.61
C HIS A 124 9.85 -2.81 -0.85
N THR A 125 9.09 -3.22 -1.86
CA THR A 125 9.12 -4.57 -2.45
C THR A 125 9.46 -4.47 -3.94
N ARG A 126 9.70 -5.62 -4.60
CA ARG A 126 9.94 -5.67 -6.05
C ARG A 126 8.77 -5.15 -6.89
N GLY A 127 7.55 -5.36 -6.41
CA GLY A 127 6.34 -4.97 -7.13
C GLY A 127 5.46 -3.99 -6.36
N HIS A 128 6.02 -3.26 -5.41
CA HIS A 128 5.29 -2.23 -4.67
C HIS A 128 4.64 -1.24 -5.64
N ALA A 129 3.43 -0.82 -5.31
CA ALA A 129 2.66 0.16 -6.06
C ALA A 129 1.97 1.17 -5.14
N CYS A 130 1.91 2.41 -5.59
CA CYS A 130 0.94 3.37 -5.10
C CYS A 130 -0.41 3.10 -5.76
N VAL A 131 -1.49 3.46 -5.08
CA VAL A 131 -2.85 3.38 -5.62
C VAL A 131 -3.44 4.79 -5.63
N ALA A 132 -3.83 5.29 -6.79
CA ALA A 132 -4.57 6.54 -6.90
C ALA A 132 -6.07 6.29 -7.07
N VAL A 133 -6.87 7.07 -6.35
CA VAL A 133 -8.33 7.00 -6.35
C VAL A 133 -8.90 8.38 -6.62
N ASP A 134 -9.69 8.53 -7.67
CA ASP A 134 -10.51 9.72 -7.89
C ASP A 134 -11.78 9.61 -7.05
N SER A 135 -11.93 10.51 -6.07
CA SER A 135 -13.14 10.60 -5.24
C SER A 135 -14.24 11.47 -5.86
N GLY A 136 -14.00 12.06 -7.02
CA GLY A 136 -14.85 13.07 -7.66
C GLY A 136 -14.64 14.49 -7.11
N LEU A 137 -14.10 14.64 -5.89
CA LEU A 137 -13.71 15.94 -5.31
C LEU A 137 -12.20 16.20 -5.46
N ARG A 138 -11.40 15.17 -5.22
CA ARG A 138 -9.94 15.19 -5.31
C ARG A 138 -9.40 13.79 -5.57
N TRP A 139 -8.20 13.73 -6.11
CA TRP A 139 -7.41 12.50 -6.16
C TRP A 139 -6.84 12.20 -4.78
N LEU A 140 -6.89 10.94 -4.38
CA LEU A 140 -6.12 10.38 -3.26
C LEU A 140 -5.01 9.51 -3.83
N LEU A 141 -3.75 9.79 -3.52
CA LEU A 141 -2.62 8.91 -3.80
C LEU A 141 -2.22 8.20 -2.51
N HIS A 142 -2.60 6.94 -2.39
CA HIS A 142 -2.17 6.06 -1.31
C HIS A 142 -0.79 5.48 -1.65
N CYS A 143 0.24 5.96 -0.96
CA CYS A 143 1.63 5.63 -1.23
C CYS A 143 2.11 4.33 -0.60
N GLY A 144 1.28 3.65 0.21
CA GLY A 144 1.68 2.43 0.88
C GLY A 144 2.95 2.67 1.71
N ASP A 145 3.98 1.89 1.40
CA ASP A 145 5.27 1.91 2.09
C ASP A 145 6.37 2.58 1.26
N ALA A 146 6.00 3.37 0.23
CA ALA A 146 6.96 4.21 -0.49
C ALA A 146 7.64 5.21 0.46
N PHE A 147 6.98 5.60 1.56
CA PHE A 147 7.58 6.31 2.70
C PHE A 147 6.80 6.03 3.98
N TYR A 148 7.45 6.18 5.13
CA TYR A 148 6.87 5.92 6.45
C TYR A 148 6.64 7.18 7.28
N HIS A 149 7.20 8.31 6.86
CA HIS A 149 7.15 9.57 7.60
C HIS A 149 7.28 10.76 6.65
N TRP A 150 6.46 11.79 6.85
CA TRP A 150 6.46 13.00 6.01
C TRP A 150 7.79 13.71 5.88
N GLY A 151 8.64 13.65 6.91
CA GLY A 151 10.01 14.15 6.85
C GLY A 151 10.88 13.54 5.74
N ALA A 152 10.51 12.40 5.16
CA ALA A 152 11.16 11.81 3.98
C ALA A 152 10.74 12.48 2.66
N ILE A 153 9.63 13.21 2.67
CA ILE A 153 9.01 13.84 1.50
C ILE A 153 9.22 15.36 1.52
N ASP A 154 8.96 16.01 2.65
CA ASP A 154 8.99 17.47 2.75
C ASP A 154 10.22 18.03 3.48
N GLY A 155 10.97 17.17 4.17
CA GLY A 155 12.14 17.56 4.96
C GLY A 155 11.84 18.46 6.17
N ARG A 156 10.57 18.67 6.53
CA ARG A 156 10.16 19.62 7.59
C ARG A 156 10.36 19.07 8.99
N ALA A 157 10.35 17.75 9.14
CA ALA A 157 10.54 17.06 10.42
C ALA A 157 11.64 16.00 10.32
N ALA A 158 12.40 15.85 11.41
CA ALA A 158 13.37 14.76 11.51
C ALA A 158 12.64 13.42 11.59
N ILE A 159 12.98 12.48 10.72
CA ILE A 159 12.43 11.12 10.79
C ILE A 159 13.00 10.41 12.03
N PRO A 160 12.16 9.84 12.91
CA PRO A 160 12.62 9.07 14.06
C PRO A 160 13.59 7.95 13.66
N TRP A 161 14.64 7.73 14.46
CA TRP A 161 15.68 6.74 14.14
C TRP A 161 15.11 5.32 13.98
N SER A 162 14.11 4.97 14.79
CA SER A 162 13.44 3.67 14.76
C SER A 162 12.71 3.44 13.44
N VAL A 163 12.04 4.47 12.93
CA VAL A 163 11.37 4.46 11.63
C VAL A 163 12.39 4.29 10.51
N LYS A 164 13.50 5.05 10.53
CA LYS A 164 14.59 4.90 9.55
C LYS A 164 15.15 3.48 9.54
N ALA A 165 15.37 2.89 10.72
CA ALA A 165 15.91 1.54 10.86
C ALA A 165 14.93 0.48 10.33
N MET A 166 13.64 0.60 10.66
CA MET A 166 12.60 -0.30 10.18
C MET A 166 12.48 -0.28 8.66
N GLU A 167 12.41 0.92 8.08
CA GLU A 167 12.37 1.11 6.63
C GLU A 167 13.60 0.52 5.94
N ALA A 168 14.81 0.79 6.47
CA ALA A 168 16.04 0.25 5.90
C ALA A 168 16.09 -1.28 5.92
N LEU A 169 15.49 -1.92 6.94
CA LEU A 169 15.39 -3.37 7.03
C LEU A 169 14.33 -3.95 6.08
N ALA A 170 13.23 -3.24 5.86
CA ALA A 170 12.12 -3.68 5.03
C ALA A 170 12.35 -3.44 3.54
N THR A 171 13.16 -2.43 3.19
CA THR A 171 13.40 -2.03 1.79
C THR A 171 14.10 -3.12 0.99
N TYR A 172 13.55 -3.44 -0.18
CA TYR A 172 14.15 -4.37 -1.14
C TYR A 172 15.22 -3.67 -2.00
N ASP A 173 14.88 -2.52 -2.59
CA ASP A 173 15.71 -1.74 -3.50
C ASP A 173 15.67 -0.27 -3.07
N ARG A 174 16.77 0.20 -2.47
CA ARG A 174 16.84 1.53 -1.87
C ARG A 174 16.96 2.63 -2.92
N GLU A 175 17.58 2.36 -4.06
CA GLU A 175 17.74 3.34 -5.13
C GLU A 175 16.38 3.71 -5.69
N LYS A 176 15.59 2.71 -6.12
CA LYS A 176 14.24 2.93 -6.63
C LYS A 176 13.29 3.53 -5.58
N LEU A 177 13.43 3.14 -4.32
CA LEU A 177 12.66 3.76 -3.23
C LEU A 177 12.91 5.27 -3.16
N LEU A 178 14.18 5.70 -3.25
CA LEU A 178 14.53 7.12 -3.20
C LEU A 178 14.08 7.87 -4.46
N GLU A 179 14.17 7.27 -5.63
CA GLU A 179 13.64 7.85 -6.88
C GLU A 179 12.13 8.08 -6.77
N ASN A 180 11.38 7.08 -6.29
CA ASN A 180 9.94 7.19 -6.09
C ASN A 180 9.59 8.26 -5.06
N ARG A 181 10.36 8.38 -3.97
CA ARG A 181 10.19 9.46 -2.99
C ARG A 181 10.42 10.83 -3.56
N GLN A 182 11.47 10.97 -4.37
CA GLN A 182 11.73 12.24 -5.04
C GLN A 182 10.55 12.63 -5.92
N ARG A 183 9.98 11.68 -6.68
CA ARG A 183 8.79 11.94 -7.49
C ARG A 183 7.57 12.31 -6.64
N ILE A 184 7.35 11.63 -5.51
CA ILE A 184 6.27 11.96 -4.56
C ILE A 184 6.49 13.36 -3.97
N ALA A 185 7.72 13.71 -3.62
CA ALA A 185 8.08 15.04 -3.09
C ALA A 185 7.90 16.15 -4.13
N GLU A 186 8.18 15.87 -5.41
CA GLU A 186 7.88 16.77 -6.52
C GLU A 186 6.37 17.00 -6.66
N LEU A 187 5.55 15.96 -6.55
CA LEU A 187 4.10 16.08 -6.56
C LEU A 187 3.56 16.88 -5.38
N HIS A 188 4.05 16.58 -4.17
CA HIS A 188 3.65 17.31 -2.96
C HIS A 188 3.97 18.81 -3.06
N ARG A 189 5.10 19.17 -3.67
CA ARG A 189 5.49 20.57 -3.90
C ARG A 189 4.72 21.26 -5.03
N GLY A 190 4.07 20.50 -5.92
CA GLY A 190 3.44 21.00 -7.13
C GLY A 190 2.16 21.82 -6.94
N ASP A 191 1.78 22.14 -5.70
CA ASP A 191 0.60 22.91 -5.30
C ASP A 191 -0.73 22.44 -5.93
N ASP A 192 -0.82 21.17 -6.29
CA ASP A 192 -2.07 20.58 -6.76
C ASP A 192 -3.01 20.34 -5.57
N HIS A 193 -3.85 21.33 -5.30
CA HIS A 193 -4.90 21.24 -4.29
C HIS A 193 -5.95 20.13 -4.58
N GLY A 194 -5.99 19.62 -5.81
CA GLY A 194 -6.80 18.48 -6.22
C GLY A 194 -6.18 17.12 -5.89
N LEU A 195 -5.03 17.07 -5.20
CA LEU A 195 -4.35 15.83 -4.83
C LEU A 195 -4.07 15.77 -3.33
N ARG A 196 -4.54 14.71 -2.67
CA ARG A 196 -4.12 14.32 -1.31
C ARG A 196 -3.20 13.11 -1.41
N ILE A 197 -2.04 13.17 -0.77
CA ILE A 197 -1.08 12.06 -0.66
C ILE A 197 -1.16 11.52 0.76
N VAL A 198 -1.11 10.20 0.94
CA VAL A 198 -1.10 9.54 2.25
C VAL A 198 -0.14 8.33 2.26
N SER A 199 0.49 8.07 3.40
CA SER A 199 1.25 6.85 3.69
C SER A 199 0.43 5.86 4.51
N ALA A 200 0.73 4.57 4.38
CA ALA A 200 0.13 3.53 5.22
C ALA A 200 0.59 3.59 6.69
N HIS A 201 1.79 4.13 6.94
CA HIS A 201 2.48 4.03 8.23
C HIS A 201 2.83 5.39 8.86
N ASP A 202 2.26 6.49 8.35
CA ASP A 202 2.41 7.81 8.96
C ASP A 202 1.26 8.09 9.96
N PRO A 203 1.56 8.39 11.24
CA PRO A 203 0.53 8.60 12.26
C PRO A 203 -0.28 9.89 12.04
N ALA A 204 0.30 10.91 11.39
CA ALA A 204 -0.44 12.14 11.10
C ALA A 204 -1.49 11.89 10.00
N ASP A 205 -1.18 11.07 9.00
CA ASP A 205 -2.15 10.66 7.98
C ASP A 205 -3.31 9.87 8.58
N LEU A 206 -3.02 8.95 9.51
CA LEU A 206 -4.06 8.21 10.23
C LEU A 206 -4.94 9.15 11.06
N ALA A 207 -4.35 10.06 11.84
CA ALA A 207 -5.09 11.02 12.66
C ALA A 207 -6.01 11.92 11.81
N ALA A 208 -5.53 12.35 10.63
CA ALA A 208 -6.28 13.14 9.68
C ALA A 208 -7.42 12.37 8.97
N CYS A 209 -7.50 11.04 9.12
CA CYS A 209 -8.57 10.20 8.60
C CYS A 209 -9.64 9.86 9.66
N VAL A 210 -9.26 9.80 10.93
CA VAL A 210 -10.16 9.43 12.05
C VAL A 210 -10.94 10.64 12.59
N THR A 211 -10.52 11.87 12.26
CA THR A 211 -11.25 13.07 12.63
C THR A 211 -12.42 13.28 11.66
N PRO A 212 -13.70 13.24 12.11
CA PRO A 212 -14.82 13.53 11.22
C PRO A 212 -14.72 15.00 10.78
N THR A 213 -14.70 15.24 9.48
CA THR A 213 -15.03 16.56 8.90
C THR A 213 -16.52 16.77 8.90
#